data_AF-A0A965WU75-F1
#
_entry.id   AF-A0A965WU75-F1
#
_cell.length_a   1.000
_cell.length_b   1.000
_cell.length_c   1.000
_cell.angle_alpha   90.00
_cell.angle_beta   90.00
_cell.angle_gamma   90.00
#
_symmetry.space_group_name_H-M   'P 1'
#
loop_
_entity.id
_entity.type
_entity.pdbx_description
1 polymer ?
#
loop_
_entity_poly.entity_id
_entity_poly.type
_entity_poly.pdbx_seq_one_letter_code
_entity_poly.pdbx_strand_id
1 'polypeptide(L)'
;MKVEQKEQIRQALIAYTQANSESFVMSQNEVAKKLSINAAYVSAIVNGEDKVGKSIIADMYWQKIAGLVGVQITKKYWEIKQTPQMVAILAALEEAKEDGRTITIVGETGCGKSFTIEELFMKKNPVACYKIVIGSLDNIGDIVDKLADVIGLKLGTMSRSAKLKEVSYALLMMKYRNLKPLVIFDEAEYMSHVALCA
;
A
#
# COMPACT_ATOMS: atom_id res chain seq x y z
N MET A 1 -5.01 -25.74 7.36
CA MET A 1 -5.43 -25.25 6.03
C MET A 1 -5.21 -26.36 5.01
N LYS A 2 -6.06 -26.49 3.99
CA LYS A 2 -5.91 -27.58 3.00
C LYS A 2 -4.67 -27.36 2.13
N VAL A 3 -4.01 -28.43 1.68
CA VAL A 3 -2.80 -28.36 0.84
C VAL A 3 -3.04 -27.57 -0.45
N GLU A 4 -4.20 -27.79 -1.08
CA GLU A 4 -4.63 -27.07 -2.28
C GLU A 4 -4.71 -25.55 -2.08
N GLN A 5 -5.21 -25.10 -0.92
CA GLN A 5 -5.27 -23.67 -0.58
C GLN A 5 -3.87 -23.08 -0.38
N LYS A 6 -2.96 -23.82 0.26
CA LYS A 6 -1.57 -23.40 0.44
C LYS A 6 -0.87 -23.25 -0.92
N GLU A 7 -1.11 -24.18 -1.84
CA GLU A 7 -0.54 -24.11 -3.18
C GLU A 7 -1.09 -22.93 -3.99
N GLN A 8 -2.39 -22.65 -3.88
CA GLN A 8 -3.00 -21.47 -4.51
C GLN A 8 -2.39 -20.16 -3.98
N ILE A 9 -2.21 -20.05 -2.66
CA ILE A 9 -1.57 -18.89 -2.02
C ILE A 9 -0.13 -18.74 -2.50
N ARG A 10 0.60 -19.85 -2.59
CA ARG A 10 1.99 -19.87 -3.08
C ARG A 10 2.07 -19.36 -4.51
N GLN A 11 1.25 -19.87 -5.43
CA GLN A 11 1.26 -19.45 -6.82
C GLN A 11 0.92 -17.96 -6.97
N ALA A 12 -0.06 -17.47 -6.23
CA ALA A 12 -0.41 -16.06 -6.21
C ALA A 12 0.70 -15.18 -5.60
N LEU A 13 1.40 -15.66 -4.57
CA LEU A 13 2.58 -14.99 -4.01
C LEU A 13 3.73 -14.96 -5.01
N ILE A 14 3.98 -16.06 -5.73
CA ILE A 14 4.96 -16.11 -6.81
C ILE A 14 4.61 -15.07 -7.87
N ALA A 15 3.38 -15.03 -8.37
CA ALA A 15 2.95 -14.00 -9.33
C ALA A 15 3.13 -12.58 -8.77
N TYR A 16 2.75 -12.34 -7.51
CA TYR A 16 2.90 -11.04 -6.84
C TYR A 16 4.37 -10.61 -6.67
N THR A 17 5.29 -11.58 -6.60
CA THR A 17 6.74 -11.37 -6.39
C THR A 17 7.61 -11.63 -7.63
N GLN A 18 7.05 -12.13 -8.73
CA GLN A 18 7.78 -12.50 -9.96
C GLN A 18 7.12 -12.00 -11.25
N ALA A 19 5.97 -11.31 -11.21
CA ALA A 19 5.33 -10.80 -12.44
C ALA A 19 6.27 -9.86 -13.21
N ASN A 20 6.72 -10.36 -14.36
CA ASN A 20 7.70 -9.77 -15.24
C ASN A 20 7.19 -8.49 -15.95
N SER A 21 8.11 -7.55 -16.10
CA SER A 21 8.35 -6.65 -17.24
C SER A 21 7.44 -5.46 -17.59
N GLU A 22 6.20 -5.30 -17.11
CA GLU A 22 5.42 -4.06 -17.43
C GLU A 22 4.68 -3.40 -16.25
N SER A 23 4.62 -4.04 -15.09
CA SER A 23 4.09 -3.44 -13.86
C SER A 23 4.82 -4.03 -12.66
N PHE A 24 5.48 -3.18 -11.89
CA PHE A 24 6.62 -3.52 -11.04
C PHE A 24 6.29 -4.38 -9.81
N VAL A 25 7.29 -5.17 -9.40
CA VAL A 25 7.29 -6.29 -8.45
C VAL A 25 7.64 -5.84 -7.01
N MET A 26 6.96 -6.39 -6.00
CA MET A 26 7.38 -6.28 -4.60
C MET A 26 8.31 -7.45 -4.24
N SER A 27 9.51 -7.17 -3.72
CA SER A 27 10.46 -8.22 -3.30
C SER A 27 9.93 -9.01 -2.11
N GLN A 28 10.41 -10.25 -1.94
CA GLN A 28 10.03 -11.10 -0.80
C GLN A 28 10.32 -10.43 0.56
N ASN A 29 11.40 -9.65 0.66
CA ASN A 29 11.75 -8.90 1.86
C ASN A 29 10.78 -7.74 2.14
N GLU A 30 10.32 -7.05 1.10
CA GLU A 30 9.32 -6.00 1.23
C GLU A 30 7.96 -6.59 1.62
N VAL A 31 7.60 -7.75 1.07
CA VAL A 31 6.40 -8.51 1.50
C VAL A 31 6.49 -8.86 2.99
N ALA A 32 7.63 -9.41 3.43
CA ALA A 32 7.86 -9.77 4.82
C ALA A 32 7.72 -8.56 5.76
N LYS A 33 8.32 -7.42 5.38
CA LYS A 33 8.23 -6.16 6.12
C LYS A 33 6.80 -5.64 6.17
N LYS A 34 6.07 -5.67 5.04
CA LYS A 34 4.69 -5.18 4.94
C LYS A 34 3.71 -5.99 5.80
N LEU A 35 3.92 -7.30 5.92
CA LEU A 35 3.06 -8.19 6.71
C LEU A 35 3.52 -8.37 8.17
N SER A 36 4.66 -7.78 8.53
CA SER A 36 5.35 -8.02 9.81
C SER A 36 5.52 -9.51 10.09
N ILE A 37 6.06 -10.24 9.11
CA ILE A 37 6.34 -11.69 9.20
C ILE A 37 7.83 -11.96 8.93
N ASN A 38 8.32 -13.10 9.39
CA ASN A 38 9.71 -13.49 9.16
C ASN A 38 9.97 -13.69 7.65
N ALA A 39 11.01 -13.05 7.11
CA ALA A 39 11.41 -13.18 5.70
C ALA A 39 11.72 -14.64 5.31
N ALA A 40 12.22 -15.46 6.24
CA ALA A 40 12.44 -16.88 6.01
C ALA A 40 11.14 -17.63 5.71
N TYR A 41 10.00 -17.21 6.28
CA TYR A 41 8.70 -17.82 5.98
C TYR A 41 8.24 -17.49 4.56
N VAL A 42 8.42 -16.24 4.12
CA VAL A 42 8.07 -15.83 2.75
C VAL A 42 8.91 -16.61 1.74
N SER A 43 10.22 -16.70 1.97
CA SER A 43 11.14 -17.45 1.10
C SER A 43 10.81 -18.95 1.06
N ALA A 44 10.59 -19.58 2.22
CA ALA A 44 10.19 -20.99 2.30
C ALA A 44 8.89 -21.26 1.50
N ILE A 45 7.88 -20.42 1.64
CA ILE A 45 6.61 -20.56 0.92
C ILE A 45 6.82 -20.45 -0.60
N VAL A 46 7.60 -19.48 -1.08
CA VAL A 46 7.92 -19.34 -2.51
C VAL A 46 8.61 -20.60 -3.02
N ASN A 47 9.54 -21.16 -2.24
CA ASN A 47 10.26 -22.38 -2.56
C ASN A 47 9.42 -23.66 -2.45
N GLY A 48 8.15 -23.57 -2.02
CA GLY A 48 7.26 -24.72 -1.87
C GLY A 48 7.42 -25.48 -0.55
N GLU A 49 8.08 -24.88 0.43
CA GLU A 49 8.26 -25.43 1.76
C GLU A 49 7.17 -24.94 2.73
N ASP A 50 6.76 -25.80 3.66
CA ASP A 50 5.79 -25.51 4.71
C ASP A 50 6.43 -25.42 6.10
N LYS A 51 7.76 -25.40 6.17
CA LYS A 51 8.56 -25.35 7.39
C LYS A 51 9.79 -24.47 7.20
N VAL A 52 10.29 -23.92 8.31
CA VAL A 52 11.62 -23.29 8.38
C VAL A 52 12.40 -23.96 9.50
N GLY A 53 13.50 -24.62 9.14
CA GLY A 53 14.23 -25.49 10.07
C GLY A 53 13.34 -26.63 10.57
N LYS A 54 13.06 -26.65 11.88
CA LYS A 54 12.20 -27.66 12.52
C LYS A 54 10.75 -27.19 12.73
N SER A 55 10.46 -25.91 12.46
CA SER A 55 9.17 -25.30 12.77
C SER A 55 8.26 -25.28 11.55
N ILE A 56 7.07 -25.86 11.67
CA ILE A 56 6.01 -25.76 10.65
C ILE A 56 5.49 -24.32 10.61
N ILE A 57 5.29 -23.78 9.42
CA ILE A 57 4.71 -22.46 9.20
C ILE A 57 3.23 -22.53 9.58
N ALA A 58 2.86 -21.82 10.65
CA ALA A 58 1.49 -21.76 11.14
C ALA A 58 0.52 -21.17 10.10
N ASP A 59 -0.72 -21.67 10.08
CA ASP A 59 -1.79 -21.25 9.16
C ASP A 59 -2.07 -19.73 9.20
N MET A 60 -1.83 -19.07 10.33
CA MET A 60 -1.96 -17.62 10.47
C MET A 60 -1.08 -16.85 9.47
N TYR A 61 0.14 -17.34 9.19
CA TYR A 61 1.04 -16.70 8.23
C TYR A 61 0.56 -16.86 6.79
N TRP A 62 0.04 -18.04 6.47
CA TRP A 62 -0.61 -18.31 5.18
C TRP A 62 -1.83 -17.41 4.98
N GLN A 63 -2.64 -17.19 6.02
CA GLN A 63 -3.78 -16.27 5.97
C GLN A 63 -3.38 -14.81 5.74
N LYS A 64 -2.31 -14.34 6.42
CA LYS A 64 -1.77 -12.99 6.19
C LYS A 64 -1.32 -12.81 4.74
N ILE A 65 -0.60 -13.79 4.19
CA ILE A 65 -0.13 -13.76 2.81
C ILE A 65 -1.32 -13.79 1.85
N ALA A 66 -2.29 -14.67 2.06
CA ALA A 66 -3.50 -14.75 1.24
C ALA A 66 -4.26 -13.42 1.19
N GLY A 67 -4.35 -12.71 2.33
CA GLY A 67 -4.92 -11.37 2.39
C GLY A 67 -4.16 -10.32 1.56
N LEU A 68 -2.84 -10.45 1.45
CA LEU A 68 -2.01 -9.59 0.59
C LEU A 68 -2.22 -9.90 -0.89
N VAL A 69 -2.18 -11.18 -1.26
CA VAL A 69 -2.24 -11.63 -2.66
C VAL A 69 -3.66 -11.78 -3.20
N GLY A 70 -4.68 -11.48 -2.38
CA GLY A 70 -6.08 -11.52 -2.77
C GLY A 70 -6.68 -12.92 -2.89
N VAL A 71 -6.05 -13.96 -2.33
CA VAL A 71 -6.57 -15.33 -2.32
C VAL A 71 -7.60 -15.47 -1.20
N GLN A 72 -8.83 -15.84 -1.56
CA GLN A 72 -9.92 -16.02 -0.59
C GLN A 72 -9.91 -17.45 -0.02
N ILE A 73 -9.54 -17.58 1.25
CA ILE A 73 -9.52 -18.88 1.97
C ILE A 73 -10.89 -19.17 2.62
N THR A 74 -11.64 -18.12 2.97
CA THR A 74 -12.95 -18.20 3.63
C THR A 74 -14.08 -17.81 2.69
N LYS A 75 -15.27 -18.40 2.89
CA LYS A 75 -16.48 -17.98 2.17
C LYS A 75 -16.75 -16.50 2.49
N LYS A 76 -16.74 -15.67 1.45
CA LYS A 76 -17.07 -14.25 1.56
C LYS A 76 -18.59 -14.10 1.49
N TYR A 77 -19.19 -13.67 2.60
CA TYR A 77 -20.64 -13.42 2.65
C TYR A 77 -21.03 -12.04 2.08
N TRP A 78 -20.08 -11.10 2.06
CA TRP A 78 -20.29 -9.74 1.59
C TRP A 78 -19.46 -9.48 0.33
N GLU A 79 -20.14 -9.37 -0.81
CA GLU A 79 -19.51 -9.01 -2.07
C GLU A 79 -19.45 -7.50 -2.26
N ILE A 80 -18.40 -7.04 -2.93
CA ILE A 80 -18.28 -5.63 -3.32
C ILE A 80 -19.21 -5.41 -4.49
N LYS A 81 -20.20 -4.53 -4.32
CA LYS A 81 -21.04 -4.07 -5.42
C LYS A 81 -20.44 -2.79 -6.00
N GLN A 82 -20.22 -2.82 -7.31
CA GLN A 82 -19.72 -1.66 -8.04
C GLN A 82 -20.78 -0.57 -8.04
N THR A 83 -20.39 0.63 -7.59
CA THR A 83 -21.21 1.84 -7.64
C THR A 83 -20.61 2.84 -8.64
N PRO A 84 -21.40 3.78 -9.18
CA PRO A 84 -20.86 4.85 -10.02
C PRO A 84 -19.76 5.65 -9.33
N GLN A 85 -19.89 5.90 -8.02
CA GLN A 85 -18.90 6.60 -7.21
C GLN A 85 -17.60 5.81 -7.12
N MET A 86 -17.68 4.49 -6.92
CA MET A 86 -16.50 3.61 -6.93
C MET A 86 -15.75 3.70 -8.26
N VAL A 87 -16.48 3.69 -9.39
CA VAL A 87 -15.86 3.81 -10.72
C VAL A 87 -15.19 5.17 -10.90
N ALA A 88 -15.85 6.25 -10.51
CA ALA A 88 -15.31 7.60 -10.61
C ALA A 88 -14.03 7.78 -9.77
N ILE A 89 -14.02 7.25 -8.53
CA ILE A 89 -12.84 7.28 -7.65
C ILE A 89 -11.68 6.53 -8.28
N LEU A 90 -11.92 5.32 -8.83
CA LEU A 90 -10.88 4.53 -9.47
C LEU A 90 -10.31 5.22 -10.71
N ALA A 91 -11.16 5.84 -11.54
CA ALA A 91 -10.73 6.60 -12.71
C ALA A 91 -9.88 7.81 -12.31
N ALA A 92 -10.29 8.55 -11.27
CA ALA A 92 -9.53 9.68 -10.73
C ALA A 92 -8.16 9.25 -10.18
N LEU A 93 -8.09 8.12 -9.45
CA LEU A 93 -6.81 7.62 -8.93
C LEU A 93 -5.86 7.17 -10.05
N GLU A 94 -6.40 6.56 -11.11
CA GLU A 94 -5.61 6.16 -12.28
C GLU A 94 -5.07 7.38 -13.01
N GLU A 95 -5.91 8.38 -13.27
CA GLU A 95 -5.50 9.65 -13.90
C GLU A 95 -4.44 10.38 -13.07
N ALA A 96 -4.62 10.47 -11.75
CA ALA A 96 -3.65 11.08 -10.85
C ALA A 96 -2.30 10.36 -10.89
N LYS A 97 -2.31 9.02 -10.95
CA LYS A 97 -1.10 8.20 -11.00
C LYS A 97 -0.37 8.30 -12.34
N GLU A 98 -1.13 8.23 -13.44
CA GLU A 98 -0.58 8.21 -14.80
C GLU A 98 -0.06 9.58 -15.23
N ASP A 99 -0.85 10.63 -15.01
CA ASP A 99 -0.53 11.99 -15.49
C ASP A 99 0.17 12.85 -14.42
N GLY A 100 0.27 12.37 -13.18
CA GLY A 100 0.85 13.13 -12.06
C GLY A 100 0.00 14.35 -11.69
N ARG A 101 -1.32 14.28 -11.86
CA ARG A 101 -2.27 15.36 -11.54
C ARG A 101 -2.69 15.34 -10.07
N THR A 102 -2.90 16.52 -9.51
CA THR A 102 -3.59 16.68 -8.22
C THR A 102 -5.09 16.61 -8.46
N ILE A 103 -5.77 15.64 -7.84
CA ILE A 103 -7.22 15.46 -7.95
C ILE A 103 -7.83 15.43 -6.55
N THR A 104 -8.94 16.15 -6.37
CA THR A 104 -9.70 16.18 -5.12
C THR A 104 -10.95 15.31 -5.25
N ILE A 105 -11.12 14.37 -4.33
CA ILE A 105 -12.28 13.48 -4.26
C ILE A 105 -13.11 13.88 -3.05
N VAL A 106 -14.32 14.36 -3.29
CA VAL A 106 -15.26 14.77 -2.23
C VAL A 106 -16.46 13.83 -2.22
N GLY A 107 -16.89 13.43 -1.03
CA GLY A 107 -18.08 12.63 -0.83
C GLY A 107 -18.40 12.50 0.64
N GLU A 108 -19.61 12.09 0.97
CA GLU A 108 -20.05 11.94 2.36
C GLU A 108 -19.28 10.83 3.10
N THR A 109 -19.25 10.90 4.43
CA THR A 109 -18.72 9.83 5.26
C THR A 109 -19.51 8.54 5.02
N GLY A 110 -18.82 7.42 4.89
CA GLY A 110 -19.46 6.13 4.59
C GLY A 110 -19.77 5.88 3.11
N CYS A 111 -19.53 6.82 2.20
CA CYS A 111 -19.76 6.61 0.76
C CYS A 111 -18.72 5.69 0.06
N GLY A 112 -17.79 5.11 0.82
CA GLY A 112 -16.83 4.12 0.32
C GLY A 112 -15.51 4.68 -0.25
N LYS A 113 -15.14 5.94 0.05
CA LYS A 113 -13.88 6.57 -0.42
C LYS A 113 -12.64 5.79 0.02
N SER A 114 -12.39 5.74 1.32
CA SER A 114 -11.20 5.08 1.89
C SER A 114 -11.19 3.58 1.57
N PHE A 115 -12.36 2.93 1.56
CA PHE A 115 -12.49 1.55 1.12
C PHE A 115 -12.04 1.35 -0.34
N THR A 116 -12.51 2.21 -1.26
CA THR A 116 -12.14 2.10 -2.68
C THR A 116 -10.64 2.36 -2.88
N ILE A 117 -10.09 3.35 -2.18
CA ILE A 117 -8.65 3.66 -2.23
C ILE A 117 -7.81 2.47 -1.74
N GLU A 118 -8.06 1.97 -0.53
CA GLU A 118 -7.22 0.95 0.09
C GLU A 118 -7.44 -0.45 -0.50
N GLU A 119 -8.69 -0.90 -0.50
CA GLU A 119 -9.03 -2.30 -0.78
C GLU A 119 -9.04 -2.61 -2.27
N LEU A 120 -9.33 -1.62 -3.11
CA LEU A 120 -9.50 -1.82 -4.55
C LEU A 120 -8.35 -1.26 -5.37
N PHE A 121 -7.86 -0.06 -5.05
CA PHE A 121 -6.80 0.58 -5.82
C PHE A 121 -5.41 0.20 -5.30
N MET A 122 -5.09 0.48 -4.04
CA MET A 122 -3.74 0.28 -3.49
C MET A 122 -3.32 -1.19 -3.39
N LYS A 123 -4.25 -2.12 -3.17
CA LYS A 123 -3.94 -3.56 -3.23
C LYS A 123 -3.54 -4.03 -4.61
N LYS A 124 -4.14 -3.45 -5.67
CA LYS A 124 -3.74 -3.71 -7.07
C LYS A 124 -2.49 -2.93 -7.48
N ASN A 125 -2.26 -1.79 -6.82
CA ASN A 125 -1.14 -0.88 -7.05
C ASN A 125 -0.23 -0.77 -5.81
N PRO A 126 0.44 -1.85 -5.37
CA PRO A 126 1.15 -1.85 -4.08
C PRO A 126 2.48 -1.08 -4.09
N VAL A 127 2.97 -0.68 -5.26
CA VAL A 127 4.24 0.02 -5.46
C VAL A 127 3.98 1.51 -5.67
N ALA A 128 4.77 2.34 -4.98
CA ALA A 128 4.78 3.80 -5.11
C ALA A 128 3.42 4.49 -4.89
N CYS A 129 2.44 3.80 -4.28
CA CYS A 129 1.19 4.38 -3.81
C CYS A 129 1.24 4.52 -2.28
N TYR A 130 1.21 5.75 -1.81
CA TYR A 130 1.34 6.10 -0.40
C TYR A 130 0.08 6.79 0.07
N LYS A 131 -0.50 6.32 1.17
CA LYS A 131 -1.66 6.96 1.80
C LYS A 131 -1.27 7.42 3.19
N ILE A 132 -1.62 8.65 3.53
CA ILE A 132 -1.61 9.13 4.92
C ILE A 132 -2.99 9.66 5.28
N VAL A 133 -3.37 9.48 6.55
CA VAL A 133 -4.60 10.03 7.12
C VAL A 133 -4.22 11.25 7.94
N ILE A 134 -4.86 12.37 7.64
CA ILE A 134 -4.60 13.64 8.31
C ILE A 134 -5.53 13.76 9.51
N GLY A 135 -4.93 13.98 10.68
CA GLY A 135 -5.64 14.22 11.92
C GLY A 135 -5.89 15.71 12.12
N SER A 136 -6.94 16.04 12.87
CA SER A 136 -7.31 17.41 13.21
C SER A 136 -6.24 18.21 13.99
N LEU A 137 -5.28 17.52 14.60
CA LEU A 137 -4.17 18.12 15.37
C LEU A 137 -2.84 18.10 14.60
N ASP A 138 -2.79 17.52 13.40
CA ASP A 138 -1.55 17.43 12.65
C ASP A 138 -1.11 18.82 12.16
N ASN A 139 0.15 19.15 12.42
CA ASN A 139 0.81 20.27 11.75
C ASN A 139 1.55 19.79 10.48
N ILE A 140 2.07 20.71 9.66
CA ILE A 140 2.83 20.35 8.44
C ILE A 140 4.01 19.42 8.74
N GLY A 141 4.70 19.61 9.86
CA GLY A 141 5.79 18.72 10.28
C GLY A 141 5.31 17.28 10.48
N ASP A 142 4.17 17.11 11.17
CA ASP A 142 3.58 15.79 11.42
C ASP A 142 3.14 15.13 10.10
N ILE A 143 2.55 15.90 9.18
CA ILE A 143 2.16 15.42 7.85
C ILE A 143 3.39 14.96 7.06
N VAL A 144 4.49 15.73 7.09
CA VAL A 144 5.76 15.38 6.43
C VAL A 144 6.39 14.14 7.06
N ASP A 145 6.33 14.00 8.39
CA ASP A 145 6.84 12.83 9.10
C ASP A 145 6.04 11.57 8.77
N LYS A 146 4.70 11.66 8.76
CA LYS A 146 3.83 10.55 8.31
C LYS A 146 4.15 10.14 6.88
N LEU A 147 4.36 11.11 5.99
CA LEU A 147 4.70 10.83 4.60
C LEU A 147 6.07 10.14 4.48
N ALA A 148 7.07 10.62 5.23
CA ALA A 148 8.39 10.00 5.28
C ALA A 148 8.32 8.55 5.77
N ASP A 149 7.52 8.28 6.80
CA ASP A 149 7.33 6.94 7.37
C ASP A 149 6.72 5.96 6.37
N VAL A 150 5.65 6.37 5.65
CA VAL A 150 5.01 5.48 4.66
C VAL A 150 5.87 5.27 3.42
N ILE A 151 6.72 6.24 3.06
CA ILE A 151 7.73 6.09 2.00
C ILE A 151 8.89 5.20 2.48
N GLY A 152 9.12 5.12 3.80
CA GLY A 152 10.18 4.33 4.42
C GLY A 152 11.50 5.09 4.60
N LEU A 153 11.46 6.43 4.65
CA LEU A 153 12.62 7.28 4.89
C LEU A 153 12.88 7.43 6.39
N LYS A 154 14.15 7.31 6.80
CA LYS A 154 14.57 7.57 8.18
C LYS A 154 15.18 8.96 8.28
N LEU A 155 14.35 9.95 8.57
CA LEU A 155 14.76 11.36 8.52
C LEU A 155 15.26 11.94 9.87
N GLY A 156 15.10 11.21 10.98
CA GLY A 156 15.68 11.60 12.28
C GLY A 156 15.31 13.03 12.73
N THR A 157 16.30 13.75 13.27
CA THR A 157 16.16 15.10 13.85
C THR A 157 16.32 16.24 12.84
N MET A 158 16.17 15.95 11.54
CA MET A 158 16.24 16.97 10.49
C MET A 158 15.18 18.08 10.68
N SER A 159 15.48 19.28 10.17
CA SER A 159 14.49 20.36 10.16
C SER A 159 13.32 20.03 9.22
N ARG A 160 12.13 20.62 9.47
CA ARG A 160 10.93 20.42 8.63
C ARG A 160 11.21 20.61 7.14
N SER A 161 11.91 21.69 6.77
CA SER A 161 12.25 21.99 5.38
C SER A 161 13.23 20.97 4.78
N ALA A 162 14.18 20.46 5.57
CA ALA A 162 15.09 19.41 5.10
C ALA A 162 14.34 18.09 4.89
N LYS A 163 13.45 17.71 5.82
CA LYS A 163 12.61 16.51 5.68
C LYS A 163 11.74 16.56 4.43
N LEU A 164 11.08 17.69 4.17
CA LEU A 164 10.26 17.89 2.99
C LEU A 164 11.08 17.76 1.68
N LYS A 165 12.32 18.28 1.66
CA LYS A 165 13.23 18.12 0.52
C LYS A 165 13.59 16.66 0.29
N GLU A 166 13.91 15.89 1.33
CA GLU A 166 14.22 14.46 1.21
C GLU A 166 13.03 13.65 0.69
N VAL A 167 11.83 13.91 1.22
CA VAL A 167 10.58 13.30 0.73
C VAL A 167 10.37 13.63 -0.75
N SER A 168 10.51 14.90 -1.12
CA SER A 168 10.34 15.34 -2.51
C SER A 168 11.35 14.69 -3.45
N TYR A 169 12.61 14.60 -3.02
CA TYR A 169 13.68 13.95 -3.76
C TYR A 169 13.42 12.46 -3.94
N ALA A 170 12.94 11.76 -2.91
CA ALA A 170 12.60 10.34 -2.99
C ALA A 170 11.48 10.09 -4.02
N LEU A 171 10.41 10.89 -3.99
CA LEU A 171 9.32 10.80 -4.97
C LEU A 171 9.82 11.11 -6.39
N LEU A 172 10.66 12.13 -6.55
CA LEU A 172 11.26 12.45 -7.86
C LEU A 172 12.12 11.30 -8.40
N MET A 173 12.93 10.67 -7.55
CA MET A 173 13.74 9.50 -7.92
C MET A 173 12.88 8.30 -8.33
N MET A 174 11.72 8.11 -7.69
CA MET A 174 10.74 7.10 -8.12
C MET A 174 10.18 7.43 -9.51
N LYS A 175 9.86 8.70 -9.77
CA LYS A 175 9.41 9.15 -11.09
C LYS A 175 10.47 8.89 -12.17
N TYR A 176 11.75 9.18 -11.92
CA TYR A 176 12.83 8.88 -12.86
C TYR A 176 13.04 7.39 -13.13
N ARG A 177 12.66 6.54 -12.17
CA ARG A 177 12.63 5.07 -12.33
C ARG A 177 11.32 4.56 -12.96
N ASN A 178 10.51 5.47 -13.50
CA ASN A 178 9.21 5.18 -14.12
C ASN A 178 8.21 4.49 -13.17
N LEU A 179 8.28 4.73 -11.86
CA LEU A 179 7.42 4.10 -10.85
C LEU A 179 6.10 4.84 -10.59
N LYS A 180 5.87 6.00 -11.22
CA LYS A 180 4.63 6.80 -11.14
C LYS A 180 4.10 6.95 -9.70
N PRO A 181 4.83 7.68 -8.83
CA PRO A 181 4.47 7.78 -7.43
C PRO A 181 3.16 8.56 -7.24
N LEU A 182 2.27 8.00 -6.43
CA LEU A 182 1.00 8.60 -6.03
C LEU A 182 0.99 8.78 -4.51
N VAL A 183 0.70 10.01 -4.07
CA VAL A 183 0.49 10.34 -2.65
C VAL A 183 -0.98 10.68 -2.47
N ILE A 184 -1.63 10.01 -1.53
CA ILE A 184 -3.05 10.17 -1.19
C ILE A 184 -3.14 10.74 0.22
N PHE A 185 -3.77 11.90 0.32
CA PHE A 185 -4.12 12.53 1.58
C PHE A 185 -5.59 12.23 1.89
N ASP A 186 -5.82 11.36 2.88
CA ASP A 186 -7.15 11.03 3.38
C ASP A 186 -7.51 11.97 4.53
N GLU A 187 -8.79 12.32 4.67
CA GLU A 187 -9.28 13.34 5.63
C GLU A 187 -8.58 14.71 5.45
N ALA A 188 -8.39 15.11 4.18
CA ALA A 188 -7.65 16.30 3.79
C ALA A 188 -8.28 17.63 4.25
N GLU A 189 -9.55 17.62 4.64
CA GLU A 189 -10.25 18.77 5.25
C GLU A 189 -9.58 19.27 6.54
N TYR A 190 -8.81 18.42 7.22
CA TYR A 190 -8.04 18.82 8.41
C TYR A 190 -6.75 19.58 8.07
N MET A 191 -6.36 19.66 6.79
CA MET A 191 -5.32 20.58 6.33
C MET A 191 -5.84 22.02 6.31
N SER A 192 -5.97 22.65 7.49
CA SER A 192 -6.39 24.05 7.59
C SER A 192 -5.22 25.05 7.59
N HIS A 193 -5.51 26.28 7.15
CA HIS A 193 -4.58 27.36 6.78
C HIS A 193 -3.51 27.77 7.82
N VAL A 194 -3.64 27.40 9.10
CA VAL A 194 -2.66 27.76 10.15
C VAL A 194 -1.31 27.07 9.90
N ALA A 195 -1.28 26.02 9.09
CA ALA A 195 -0.06 25.31 8.75
C ALA A 195 0.75 25.96 7.61
N LEU A 196 0.11 26.71 6.70
CA LEU A 196 0.77 27.36 5.54
C LEU A 196 1.27 28.79 5.82
N CYS A 197 0.79 29.42 6.89
CA CYS A 197 1.10 30.81 7.23
C CYS A 197 1.87 30.99 8.55
N ALA A 198 2.47 29.92 9.10
CA ALA A 198 3.27 29.94 10.32
C ALA A 198 4.74 29.55 10.09
#